data_AF-A0A0P9FHM3-F1
#
_entry.id   AF-A0A0P9FHM3-F1
#
_cell.length_a   1.000
_cell.length_b   1.000
_cell.length_c   1.000
_cell.angle_alpha   90.00
_cell.angle_beta   90.00
_cell.angle_gamma   90.00
#
_symmetry.space_group_name_H-M   'P 1'
#
loop_
_entity.id
_entity.type
_entity.pdbx_description
1 polymer ?
#
loop_
_entity_poly.entity_id
_entity_poly.type
_entity_poly.pdbx_seq_one_letter_code
_entity_poly.pdbx_strand_id
1 'polypeptide(L)'
;MNDKLKGLALGLSLGVMLTGSVAYASGTQIEVYFKQLKYMFDGVEKKPTAEQGQGFIYNGTTYVPLRFVSEALGKEVSWDEGSGTIWVGKKGDPNAVVATYKGGQITWSELNKSAAVMRLLNNTGEVDEDFLKLMIGYKVLAGRITAEQKAALPAEVDKEYTEMKKYLSEWQQTEDFASLLAKEGLNEQDIRDYLGLYIAAGQALSAQVTDAKLKEAYDAAIAAKNGDFVKASVRHILIGFKDSAGKERSKDEAKKLALDIAAKLKNGEDFAALAKQYTEDPGSKDSGGLYENQPVTDWTEAFKKAAVELELNKISEPVETEYGYHIMRVEARSTQTFDEVKDEFKNEAMTKAYRTFMEQELPGLIEKLDLPKAK
;
A
#
# COMPACT_ATOMS: atom_id res chain seq x y z
N MET A 1 48.57 17.53 22.17
CA MET A 1 49.77 16.72 22.45
C MET A 1 49.48 15.27 22.09
N ASN A 2 49.95 14.80 20.93
CA ASN A 2 50.79 13.60 20.83
C ASN A 2 51.27 13.42 19.39
N ASP A 3 52.56 13.69 19.23
CA ASP A 3 53.41 13.29 18.12
C ASP A 3 53.53 11.77 18.03
N LYS A 4 53.66 11.26 16.80
CA LYS A 4 54.83 10.49 16.33
C LYS A 4 54.58 10.00 14.89
N LEU A 5 55.23 10.62 13.90
CA LEU A 5 56.54 10.22 13.33
C LEU A 5 56.41 9.16 12.23
N LYS A 6 56.55 9.57 10.95
CA LYS A 6 57.79 9.39 10.16
C LYS A 6 57.54 9.73 8.70
N GLY A 7 58.35 10.65 8.19
CA GLY A 7 58.38 10.99 6.77
C GLY A 7 59.08 9.93 5.93
N LEU A 8 58.77 9.97 4.64
CA LEU A 8 59.77 9.89 3.58
C LEU A 8 59.26 10.73 2.40
N ALA A 9 59.98 11.81 2.09
CA ALA A 9 59.79 12.60 0.89
C ALA A 9 60.60 11.97 -0.25
N LEU A 10 59.95 11.76 -1.39
CA LEU A 10 60.47 11.61 -2.76
C LEU A 10 59.19 11.46 -3.60
N GLY A 11 58.65 12.50 -4.24
CA GLY A 11 59.33 13.34 -5.20
C GLY A 11 58.76 13.00 -6.57
N LEU A 12 57.70 13.70 -6.99
CA LEU A 12 57.42 14.05 -8.39
C LEU A 12 56.15 14.92 -8.43
N SER A 13 56.39 16.22 -8.56
CA SER A 13 55.41 17.21 -8.96
C SER A 13 54.90 16.90 -10.37
N LEU A 14 53.63 16.54 -10.48
CA LEU A 14 52.81 16.85 -11.65
C LEU A 14 51.64 17.67 -11.13
N GLY A 15 51.81 18.98 -11.22
CA GLY A 15 50.79 19.94 -10.88
C GLY A 15 49.58 19.73 -11.76
N VAL A 16 48.45 19.42 -11.14
CA VAL A 16 47.14 19.75 -11.69
C VAL A 16 46.56 20.77 -10.71
N MET A 17 46.47 22.02 -11.15
CA MET A 17 45.66 23.02 -10.46
C MET A 17 44.22 22.49 -10.42
N LEU A 18 43.78 22.03 -9.26
CA LEU A 18 42.37 21.77 -8.99
C LEU A 18 41.70 23.14 -8.83
N THR A 19 41.18 23.67 -9.94
CA THR A 19 40.20 24.75 -9.89
C THR A 19 38.84 24.11 -9.59
N GLY A 20 38.53 23.97 -8.30
CA GLY A 20 37.19 23.60 -7.87
C GLY A 20 36.21 24.68 -8.34
N SER A 21 35.37 24.35 -9.32
CA SER A 21 34.31 25.23 -9.79
C SER A 21 33.05 24.93 -8.99
N VAL A 22 32.56 25.91 -8.24
CA VAL A 22 31.38 25.79 -7.37
C VAL A 22 30.11 25.73 -8.23
N ALA A 23 29.29 24.70 -8.07
CA ALA A 23 27.94 24.66 -8.66
C ALA A 23 26.96 25.37 -7.72
N TYR A 24 26.24 26.39 -8.22
CA TYR A 24 25.32 27.19 -7.41
C TYR A 24 23.89 26.64 -7.50
N ALA A 25 23.35 26.21 -6.35
CA ALA A 25 21.94 26.22 -6.02
C ALA A 25 21.82 26.70 -4.56
N SER A 26 20.78 27.46 -4.23
CA SER A 26 20.66 28.27 -3.02
C SER A 26 21.05 27.53 -1.72
N GLY A 27 22.09 28.03 -1.04
CA GLY A 27 22.32 27.80 0.40
C GLY A 27 23.37 26.77 0.79
N THR A 28 23.92 25.95 -0.11
CA THR A 28 24.94 24.96 0.26
C THR A 28 25.99 24.85 -0.84
N GLN A 29 27.25 25.19 -0.50
CA GLN A 29 28.37 24.95 -1.41
C GLN A 29 28.75 23.47 -1.32
N ILE A 30 28.69 22.77 -2.46
CA ILE A 30 29.23 21.42 -2.59
C ILE A 30 30.58 21.48 -3.30
N GLU A 31 31.57 20.81 -2.74
CA GLU A 31 32.85 20.59 -3.42
C GLU A 31 32.70 19.41 -4.37
N VAL A 32 32.95 19.64 -5.66
CA VAL A 32 32.87 18.63 -6.70
C VAL A 32 34.21 18.49 -7.40
N TYR A 33 34.52 17.28 -7.85
CA TYR A 33 35.75 16.99 -8.58
C TYR A 33 35.46 16.87 -10.06
N PHE A 34 36.11 17.72 -10.86
CA PHE A 34 36.13 17.57 -12.31
C PHE A 34 37.32 16.69 -12.69
N LYS A 35 37.03 15.51 -13.25
CA LYS A 35 38.02 14.65 -13.91
C LYS A 35 37.72 14.62 -15.41
N GLN A 36 38.74 14.34 -16.21
CA GLN A 36 38.52 14.08 -17.62
C GLN A 36 37.72 12.77 -17.77
N LEU A 37 36.44 12.90 -18.09
CA LEU A 37 35.53 11.77 -18.32
C LEU A 37 35.47 11.46 -19.81
N LYS A 38 35.47 10.17 -20.14
CA LYS A 38 35.27 9.66 -21.50
C LYS A 38 33.87 9.08 -21.59
N TYR A 39 33.03 9.61 -22.48
CA TYR A 39 31.65 9.17 -22.65
C TYR A 39 31.53 8.33 -23.91
N MET A 40 31.09 7.08 -23.77
CA MET A 40 30.93 6.14 -24.87
C MET A 40 29.44 5.86 -25.07
N PHE A 41 28.92 6.15 -26.25
CA PHE A 41 27.54 5.86 -26.65
C PHE A 41 27.59 4.94 -27.87
N ASP A 42 27.05 3.73 -27.73
CA ASP A 42 27.05 2.70 -28.79
C ASP A 42 28.45 2.47 -29.39
N GLY A 43 29.49 2.43 -28.54
CA GLY A 43 30.88 2.23 -28.94
C GLY A 43 31.58 3.47 -29.51
N VAL A 44 30.90 4.62 -29.61
CA VAL A 44 31.45 5.88 -30.12
C VAL A 44 31.70 6.86 -28.99
N GLU A 45 32.90 7.45 -28.94
CA GLU A 45 33.21 8.50 -27.99
C GLU A 45 32.46 9.80 -28.35
N LYS A 46 31.73 10.36 -27.40
CA LYS A 46 31.08 11.68 -27.52
C LYS A 46 31.58 12.61 -26.42
N LYS A 47 31.54 13.92 -26.68
CA LYS A 47 31.97 14.96 -25.74
C LYS A 47 30.86 16.01 -25.59
N PRO A 48 30.56 16.46 -24.37
CA PRO A 48 29.60 17.54 -24.18
C PRO A 48 30.14 18.85 -24.73
N THR A 49 29.23 19.70 -25.23
CA THR A 49 29.55 21.08 -25.59
C THR A 49 29.74 21.95 -24.33
N ALA A 50 30.29 23.15 -24.49
CA ALA A 50 30.41 24.10 -23.38
C ALA A 50 29.04 24.46 -22.76
N GLU A 51 28.01 24.58 -23.59
CA GLU A 51 26.63 24.90 -23.16
C GLU A 51 25.95 23.73 -22.43
N GLN A 52 26.27 22.49 -22.79
CA GLN A 52 25.76 21.30 -22.11
C GLN A 52 26.41 21.07 -20.74
N GLY A 53 27.54 21.74 -20.46
CA GLY A 53 28.32 21.58 -19.24
C GLY A 53 29.14 20.30 -19.21
N GLN A 54 30.01 20.16 -18.20
CA GLN A 54 30.84 18.98 -18.00
C GLN A 54 30.29 18.12 -16.87
N GLY A 55 30.47 16.80 -16.96
CA GLY A 55 30.20 15.92 -15.83
C GLY A 55 31.18 16.15 -14.69
N PHE A 56 30.75 15.84 -13.47
CA PHE A 56 31.52 16.01 -12.25
C PHE A 56 31.32 14.82 -11.31
N ILE A 57 32.22 14.67 -10.34
CA ILE A 57 32.14 13.63 -9.31
C ILE A 57 31.81 14.30 -7.98
N TYR A 58 30.76 13.81 -7.34
CA TYR A 58 30.33 14.24 -6.01
C TYR A 58 30.07 13.00 -5.14
N ASN A 59 30.70 12.93 -3.97
CA ASN A 59 30.62 11.79 -3.04
C ASN A 59 30.84 10.41 -3.72
N GLY A 60 31.81 10.33 -4.63
CA GLY A 60 32.13 9.11 -5.39
C GLY A 60 31.14 8.76 -6.51
N THR A 61 30.05 9.54 -6.67
CA THR A 61 29.07 9.36 -7.75
C THR A 61 29.39 10.29 -8.91
N THR A 62 29.34 9.76 -10.13
CA THR A 62 29.55 10.55 -11.35
C THR A 62 28.22 11.11 -11.82
N TYR A 63 28.12 12.43 -11.90
CA TYR A 63 26.98 13.16 -12.44
C TYR A 63 27.30 13.63 -13.85
N VAL A 64 26.38 13.40 -14.78
CA VAL A 64 26.55 13.74 -16.20
C VAL A 64 25.37 14.62 -16.63
N PRO A 65 25.58 15.68 -17.44
CA PRO A 65 24.48 16.54 -17.86
C PRO A 65 23.42 15.76 -18.64
N LEU A 66 22.17 15.85 -18.17
CA LEU A 66 21.01 15.17 -18.78
C LEU A 66 20.88 15.51 -20.27
N ARG A 67 21.02 16.80 -20.62
CA ARG A 67 20.94 17.29 -22.00
C ARG A 67 21.94 16.60 -22.92
N PHE A 68 23.19 16.48 -22.48
CA PHE A 68 24.23 15.79 -23.24
C PHE A 68 23.91 14.31 -23.45
N VAL A 69 23.56 13.59 -22.37
CA VAL A 69 23.23 12.16 -22.44
C VAL A 69 22.04 11.92 -23.38
N SER A 70 21.01 12.75 -23.24
CA SER A 70 19.78 12.64 -24.01
C SER A 70 19.99 12.90 -25.51
N GLU A 71 20.67 14.00 -25.86
CA GLU A 71 20.95 14.36 -27.25
C GLU A 71 21.95 13.39 -27.89
N ALA A 72 22.88 12.85 -27.10
CA ALA A 72 23.75 11.76 -27.53
C ALA A 72 22.98 10.49 -27.92
N LEU A 73 21.83 10.25 -27.29
CA LEU A 73 20.87 9.17 -27.60
C LEU A 73 19.79 9.60 -28.62
N GLY A 74 19.92 10.78 -29.24
CA GLY A 74 19.01 11.28 -30.27
C GLY A 74 17.68 11.79 -29.73
N LYS A 75 17.62 12.19 -28.46
CA LYS A 75 16.45 12.80 -27.82
C LYS A 75 16.72 14.26 -27.50
N GLU A 76 15.80 15.14 -27.85
CA GLU A 76 15.88 16.56 -27.50
C GLU A 76 15.51 16.77 -26.02
N VAL A 77 16.14 17.74 -25.35
CA VAL A 77 15.73 18.17 -24.01
C VAL A 77 15.12 19.55 -24.05
N SER A 78 13.93 19.71 -23.49
CA SER A 78 13.29 21.02 -23.37
C SER A 78 12.83 21.30 -21.93
N TRP A 79 12.90 22.56 -21.53
CA TRP A 79 12.49 23.04 -20.22
C TRP A 79 11.16 23.78 -20.35
N ASP A 80 10.23 23.48 -19.44
CA ASP A 80 9.01 24.26 -19.24
C ASP A 80 9.12 25.02 -17.92
N GLU A 81 9.29 26.34 -17.99
CA GLU A 81 9.46 27.19 -16.81
C GLU A 81 8.18 27.28 -15.97
N GLY A 82 7.00 27.22 -16.60
CA GLY A 82 5.73 27.35 -15.92
C GLY A 82 5.37 26.13 -15.08
N SER A 83 5.74 24.93 -15.54
CA SER A 83 5.48 23.68 -14.83
C SER A 83 6.73 23.05 -14.18
N GLY A 84 7.86 23.74 -14.23
CA GLY A 84 9.14 23.22 -13.73
C GLY A 84 9.54 21.87 -14.36
N THR A 85 9.10 21.58 -15.59
CA THR A 85 9.19 20.24 -16.18
C THR A 85 10.33 20.13 -17.17
N ILE A 86 11.13 19.07 -17.06
CA ILE A 86 12.14 18.70 -18.04
C ILE A 86 11.57 17.61 -18.95
N TRP A 87 11.43 17.91 -20.23
CA TRP A 87 11.02 16.95 -21.25
C TRP A 87 12.23 16.35 -21.95
N VAL A 88 12.25 15.02 -22.06
CA VAL A 88 13.23 14.27 -22.85
C VAL A 88 12.51 13.61 -24.03
N GLY A 89 12.85 14.01 -25.25
CA GLY A 89 12.19 13.58 -26.48
C GLY A 89 10.97 14.45 -26.81
N LYS A 90 9.88 13.81 -27.27
CA LYS A 90 8.67 14.52 -27.63
C LYS A 90 7.96 15.02 -26.37
N LYS A 91 7.62 16.31 -26.33
CA LYS A 91 6.67 16.82 -25.34
C LYS A 91 5.35 16.07 -25.47
N GLY A 92 4.78 15.67 -24.34
CA GLY A 92 3.41 15.16 -24.33
C GLY A 92 2.47 16.28 -24.76
N ASP A 93 1.59 16.04 -25.73
CA ASP A 93 0.52 16.98 -26.06
C ASP A 93 -0.51 16.93 -24.93
N PRO A 94 -0.75 18.04 -24.18
CA PRO A 94 -1.70 18.06 -23.08
C PRO A 94 -3.11 17.63 -23.49
N ASN A 95 -3.48 17.86 -24.75
CA ASN A 95 -4.79 17.53 -25.30
C ASN A 95 -4.85 16.13 -25.93
N ALA A 96 -3.72 15.40 -26.00
CA ALA A 96 -3.71 14.05 -26.54
C ALA A 96 -4.64 13.16 -25.71
N VAL A 97 -5.56 12.49 -26.38
CA VAL A 97 -6.42 11.47 -25.77
C VAL A 97 -5.58 10.23 -25.51
N VAL A 98 -5.42 9.89 -24.23
CA VAL A 98 -4.65 8.72 -23.78
C VAL A 98 -5.52 7.53 -23.40
N ALA A 99 -6.83 7.75 -23.26
CA ALA A 99 -7.81 6.68 -23.23
C ALA A 99 -9.14 7.10 -23.84
N THR A 100 -9.83 6.15 -24.46
CA THR A 100 -11.25 6.24 -24.83
C THR A 100 -11.98 5.08 -24.18
N TYR A 101 -13.14 5.35 -23.60
CA TYR A 101 -13.99 4.36 -22.94
C TYR A 101 -15.46 4.72 -23.21
N LYS A 102 -16.36 3.75 -22.99
CA LYS A 102 -17.79 3.98 -23.14
C LYS A 102 -18.24 5.12 -22.23
N GLY A 103 -18.60 6.25 -22.83
CA GLY A 103 -19.06 7.44 -22.12
C GLY A 103 -18.02 8.55 -21.96
N GLY A 104 -16.79 8.40 -22.47
CA GLY A 104 -15.84 9.51 -22.45
C GLY A 104 -14.41 9.20 -22.89
N GLN A 105 -13.55 10.18 -22.63
CA GLN A 105 -12.13 10.15 -22.94
C GLN A 105 -11.33 10.70 -21.75
N ILE A 106 -10.05 10.33 -21.68
CA ILE A 106 -9.07 10.93 -20.77
C ILE A 106 -7.96 11.54 -21.60
N THR A 107 -7.64 12.81 -21.35
CA THR A 107 -6.50 13.49 -21.94
C THR A 107 -5.23 13.32 -21.10
N TRP A 108 -4.08 13.51 -21.73
CA TRP A 108 -2.78 13.49 -21.05
C TRP A 108 -2.72 14.51 -19.91
N SER A 109 -3.29 15.70 -20.09
CA SER A 109 -3.31 16.73 -19.03
C SER A 109 -4.15 16.29 -17.82
N GLU A 110 -5.35 15.75 -18.05
CA GLU A 110 -6.21 15.26 -16.97
C GLU A 110 -5.53 14.14 -16.16
N LEU A 111 -4.88 13.20 -16.84
CA LEU A 111 -4.17 12.10 -16.21
C LEU A 111 -3.00 12.59 -15.35
N ASN A 112 -2.17 13.50 -15.88
CA ASN A 112 -1.02 14.02 -15.15
C ASN A 112 -1.42 14.87 -13.95
N LYS A 113 -2.47 15.69 -14.06
CA LYS A 113 -3.00 16.45 -12.93
C LYS A 113 -3.50 15.51 -11.83
N SER A 114 -4.23 14.45 -12.20
CA SER A 114 -4.70 13.46 -11.23
C SER A 114 -3.53 12.75 -10.52
N ALA A 115 -2.48 12.39 -11.26
CA ALA A 115 -1.27 11.81 -10.69
C ALA A 115 -0.54 12.78 -9.75
N ALA A 116 -0.47 14.06 -10.11
CA ALA A 116 0.10 15.12 -9.28
C ALA A 116 -0.67 15.30 -7.96
N VAL A 117 -2.02 15.26 -8.00
CA VAL A 117 -2.84 15.26 -6.78
C VAL A 117 -2.52 14.05 -5.90
N MET A 118 -2.38 12.85 -6.47
CA MET A 118 -2.01 11.66 -5.70
C MET A 118 -0.61 11.76 -5.08
N ARG A 119 0.38 12.31 -5.80
CA ARG A 119 1.73 12.53 -5.25
C ARG A 119 1.70 13.47 -4.05
N LEU A 120 0.89 14.53 -4.14
CA LEU A 120 0.71 15.46 -3.02
C LEU A 120 0.13 14.78 -1.77
N LEU A 121 -0.82 13.85 -1.95
CA LEU A 121 -1.52 13.20 -0.83
C LEU A 121 -0.73 12.04 -0.23
N ASN A 122 -0.16 11.17 -1.06
CA ASN A 122 0.35 9.87 -0.64
C ASN A 122 1.79 9.61 -1.09
N ASN A 123 2.50 10.60 -1.64
CA ASN A 123 3.84 10.47 -2.23
C ASN A 123 3.94 9.31 -3.26
N THR A 124 2.83 9.00 -3.91
CA THR A 124 2.67 7.97 -4.94
C THR A 124 1.88 8.57 -6.09
N GLY A 125 2.19 8.21 -7.33
CA GLY A 125 1.52 8.80 -8.50
C GLY A 125 2.35 8.69 -9.76
N GLU A 126 2.83 7.48 -10.02
CA GLU A 126 3.41 7.14 -11.32
C GLU A 126 2.29 7.06 -12.35
N VAL A 127 2.54 7.64 -13.53
CA VAL A 127 1.59 7.58 -14.64
C VAL A 127 1.87 6.32 -15.43
N ASP A 128 1.12 5.26 -15.12
CA ASP A 128 1.18 3.98 -15.81
C ASP A 128 -0.22 3.53 -16.30
N GLU A 129 -0.30 2.33 -16.87
CA GLU A 129 -1.56 1.79 -17.40
C GLU A 129 -2.57 1.47 -16.29
N ASP A 130 -2.11 1.09 -15.10
CA ASP A 130 -2.99 0.74 -13.98
C ASP A 130 -3.58 2.00 -13.34
N PHE A 131 -2.79 3.06 -13.21
CA PHE A 131 -3.27 4.39 -12.85
C PHE A 131 -4.25 4.93 -13.90
N LEU A 132 -3.98 4.75 -15.19
CA LEU A 132 -4.92 5.12 -16.24
C LEU A 132 -6.26 4.35 -16.09
N LYS A 133 -6.22 3.03 -15.84
CA LYS A 133 -7.43 2.24 -15.58
C LYS A 133 -8.17 2.70 -14.33
N LEU A 134 -7.45 3.03 -13.24
CA LEU A 134 -8.02 3.62 -12.04
C LEU A 134 -8.82 4.88 -12.37
N MET A 135 -8.23 5.81 -13.13
CA MET A 135 -8.89 7.05 -13.52
C MET A 135 -10.11 6.84 -14.43
N ILE A 136 -10.03 5.89 -15.38
CA ILE A 136 -11.19 5.50 -16.19
C ILE A 136 -12.30 4.93 -15.28
N GLY A 137 -11.93 4.07 -14.33
CA GLY A 137 -12.85 3.48 -13.37
C GLY A 137 -13.62 4.53 -12.59
N TYR A 138 -12.91 5.54 -12.05
CA TYR A 138 -13.58 6.65 -11.37
C TYR A 138 -14.50 7.45 -12.30
N LYS A 139 -14.10 7.75 -13.54
CA LYS A 139 -14.98 8.50 -14.47
C LYS A 139 -16.23 7.71 -14.83
N VAL A 140 -16.11 6.39 -15.05
CA VAL A 140 -17.24 5.51 -15.31
C VAL A 140 -18.19 5.47 -14.12
N LEU A 141 -17.67 5.29 -12.90
CA LEU A 141 -18.50 5.22 -11.69
C LEU A 141 -19.15 6.57 -11.37
N ALA A 142 -18.41 7.67 -11.46
CA ALA A 142 -18.94 9.02 -11.25
C ALA A 142 -20.06 9.36 -12.24
N GLY A 143 -20.06 8.77 -13.44
CA GLY A 143 -21.17 8.88 -14.39
C GLY A 143 -22.48 8.20 -13.97
N ARG A 144 -22.47 7.39 -12.89
CA ARG A 144 -23.63 6.62 -12.40
C ARG A 144 -24.39 7.28 -11.25
N ILE A 145 -23.90 8.40 -10.73
CA ILE A 145 -24.58 9.09 -9.63
C ILE A 145 -25.92 9.69 -10.09
N THR A 146 -26.86 9.83 -9.18
CA THR A 146 -28.17 10.43 -9.47
C THR A 146 -28.08 11.94 -9.69
N ALA A 147 -29.16 12.55 -10.20
CA ALA A 147 -29.23 14.00 -10.36
C ALA A 147 -29.12 14.73 -9.01
N GLU A 148 -29.71 14.17 -7.95
CA GLU A 148 -29.66 14.70 -6.60
C GLU A 148 -28.23 14.64 -6.03
N GLN A 149 -27.54 13.50 -6.20
CA GLN A 149 -26.14 13.35 -5.78
C GLN A 149 -25.23 14.33 -6.53
N LYS A 150 -25.43 14.47 -7.85
CA LYS A 150 -24.68 15.43 -8.66
C LYS A 150 -24.92 16.88 -8.23
N ALA A 151 -26.14 17.22 -7.79
CA ALA A 151 -26.46 18.55 -7.29
C ALA A 151 -25.84 18.84 -5.91
N ALA A 152 -25.68 17.82 -5.06
CA ALA A 152 -25.05 17.91 -3.74
C ALA A 152 -23.51 17.90 -3.79
N LEU A 153 -22.93 17.29 -4.83
CA LEU A 153 -21.49 17.06 -4.98
C LEU A 153 -20.61 18.29 -4.72
N PRO A 154 -20.92 19.52 -5.21
CA PRO A 154 -20.07 20.68 -4.95
C PRO A 154 -19.88 20.99 -3.46
N ALA A 155 -20.92 20.85 -2.64
CA ALA A 155 -20.85 21.12 -1.21
C ALA A 155 -20.01 20.07 -0.47
N GLU A 156 -20.07 18.81 -0.92
CA GLU A 156 -19.27 17.71 -0.39
C GLU A 156 -17.79 17.89 -0.76
N VAL A 157 -17.51 18.28 -2.00
CA VAL A 157 -16.17 18.63 -2.47
C VAL A 157 -15.60 19.80 -1.66
N ASP A 158 -16.37 20.86 -1.42
CA ASP A 158 -15.94 22.01 -0.60
C ASP A 158 -15.55 21.59 0.82
N LYS A 159 -16.32 20.69 1.42
CA LYS A 159 -16.04 20.16 2.75
C LYS A 159 -14.74 19.35 2.76
N GLU A 160 -14.63 18.33 1.90
CA GLU A 160 -13.44 17.46 1.84
C GLU A 160 -12.18 18.23 1.45
N TYR A 161 -12.30 19.20 0.53
CA TYR A 161 -11.21 20.10 0.18
C TYR A 161 -10.72 20.91 1.39
N THR A 162 -11.62 21.43 2.22
CA THR A 162 -11.28 22.19 3.41
C THR A 162 -10.54 21.32 4.43
N GLU A 163 -11.01 20.09 4.65
CA GLU A 163 -10.36 19.12 5.55
C GLU A 163 -8.98 18.71 5.04
N MET A 164 -8.86 18.42 3.74
CA MET A 164 -7.61 18.06 3.09
C MET A 164 -6.58 19.20 3.13
N LYS A 165 -7.01 20.43 2.84
CA LYS A 165 -6.15 21.63 2.91
C LYS A 165 -5.63 21.83 4.34
N LYS A 166 -6.49 21.65 5.35
CA LYS A 166 -6.09 21.70 6.75
C LYS A 166 -5.05 20.64 7.07
N TYR A 167 -5.31 19.38 6.72
CA TYR A 167 -4.39 18.26 6.94
C TYR A 167 -3.01 18.49 6.31
N LEU A 168 -2.99 18.87 5.02
CA LEU A 168 -1.73 19.13 4.30
C LEU A 168 -0.97 20.31 4.89
N SER A 169 -1.66 21.37 5.31
CA SER A 169 -1.02 22.52 5.97
C SER A 169 -0.44 22.16 7.34
N GLU A 170 -1.08 21.27 8.09
CA GLU A 170 -0.61 20.79 9.39
C GLU A 170 0.55 19.79 9.26
N TRP A 171 0.57 18.97 8.20
CA TRP A 171 1.62 17.98 7.94
C TRP A 171 2.86 18.58 7.28
N GLN A 172 2.67 19.53 6.34
CA GLN A 172 3.75 20.19 5.59
C GLN A 172 4.00 21.62 6.10
N GLN A 173 4.18 21.77 7.41
CA GLN A 173 4.31 23.07 8.11
C GLN A 173 5.42 24.00 7.57
N THR A 174 6.30 23.50 6.71
CA THR A 174 7.42 24.24 6.14
C THR A 174 7.03 25.10 4.93
N GLU A 175 5.90 24.86 4.30
CA GLU A 175 5.47 25.56 3.07
C GLU A 175 3.98 25.90 3.09
N ASP A 176 3.62 27.02 2.50
CA ASP A 176 2.21 27.36 2.33
C ASP A 176 1.56 26.48 1.26
N PHE A 177 0.25 26.24 1.39
CA PHE A 177 -0.48 25.34 0.50
C PHE A 177 -0.41 25.73 -0.98
N ALA A 178 -0.37 27.04 -1.32
CA ALA A 178 -0.28 27.46 -2.72
C ALA A 178 1.08 27.11 -3.32
N SER A 179 2.16 27.26 -2.55
CA SER A 179 3.50 26.82 -2.95
C SER A 179 3.56 25.30 -3.18
N LEU A 180 2.89 24.50 -2.34
CA LEU A 180 2.81 23.05 -2.52
C LEU A 180 2.12 22.66 -3.83
N LEU A 181 0.97 23.29 -4.12
CA LEU A 181 0.27 23.06 -5.39
C LEU A 181 1.11 23.48 -6.59
N ALA A 182 1.77 24.64 -6.52
CA ALA A 182 2.57 25.17 -7.61
C ALA A 182 3.75 24.25 -7.98
N LYS A 183 4.38 23.60 -7.00
CA LYS A 183 5.47 22.63 -7.23
C LYS A 183 5.05 21.43 -8.08
N GLU A 184 3.80 21.01 -7.95
CA GLU A 184 3.22 19.92 -8.74
C GLU A 184 2.49 20.44 -10.00
N GLY A 185 2.56 21.75 -10.28
CA GLY A 185 1.87 22.37 -11.41
C GLY A 185 0.34 22.39 -11.27
N LEU A 186 -0.16 22.38 -10.03
CA LEU A 186 -1.58 22.33 -9.70
C LEU A 186 -2.12 23.69 -9.25
N ASN A 187 -3.44 23.85 -9.37
CA ASN A 187 -4.22 24.89 -8.69
C ASN A 187 -5.33 24.26 -7.83
N GLU A 188 -6.05 25.10 -7.07
CA GLU A 188 -7.11 24.61 -6.17
C GLU A 188 -8.25 23.89 -6.91
N GLN A 189 -8.56 24.27 -8.16
CA GLN A 189 -9.60 23.62 -8.95
C GLN A 189 -9.19 22.20 -9.36
N ASP A 190 -7.91 21.96 -9.68
CA ASP A 190 -7.44 20.62 -10.06
C ASP A 190 -7.65 19.60 -8.92
N ILE A 191 -7.45 20.05 -7.67
CA ILE A 191 -7.73 19.26 -6.47
C ILE A 191 -9.23 18.97 -6.35
N ARG A 192 -10.07 19.99 -6.53
CA ARG A 192 -11.52 19.88 -6.42
C ARG A 192 -12.11 18.96 -7.48
N ASP A 193 -11.59 19.02 -8.70
CA ASP A 193 -11.98 18.14 -9.79
C ASP A 193 -11.66 16.68 -9.47
N TYR A 194 -10.46 16.42 -8.93
CA TYR A 194 -10.06 15.08 -8.47
C TYR A 194 -10.95 14.59 -7.31
N LEU A 195 -11.19 15.42 -6.30
CA LEU A 195 -12.06 15.07 -5.17
C LEU A 195 -13.49 14.81 -5.64
N GLY A 196 -14.04 15.64 -6.53
CA GLY A 196 -15.38 15.45 -7.08
C GLY A 196 -15.50 14.12 -7.82
N LEU A 197 -14.48 13.76 -8.59
CA LEU A 197 -14.40 12.48 -9.29
C LEU A 197 -14.36 11.30 -8.29
N TYR A 198 -13.51 11.39 -7.27
CA TYR A 198 -13.35 10.36 -6.24
C TYR A 198 -14.63 10.17 -5.39
N ILE A 199 -15.20 11.27 -4.90
CA ILE A 199 -16.43 11.26 -4.08
C ILE A 199 -17.60 10.71 -4.89
N ALA A 200 -17.78 11.16 -6.14
CA ALA A 200 -18.85 10.66 -7.01
C ALA A 200 -18.70 9.16 -7.29
N ALA A 201 -17.48 8.67 -7.56
CA ALA A 201 -17.25 7.24 -7.72
C ALA A 201 -17.60 6.44 -6.45
N GLY A 202 -17.22 6.96 -5.27
CA GLY A 202 -17.59 6.39 -3.98
C GLY A 202 -19.10 6.37 -3.73
N GLN A 203 -19.82 7.45 -4.08
CA GLN A 203 -21.28 7.52 -3.99
C GLN A 203 -21.97 6.49 -4.88
N ALA A 204 -21.50 6.32 -6.11
CA ALA A 204 -22.03 5.34 -7.06
C ALA A 204 -21.85 3.89 -6.58
N LEU A 205 -20.72 3.59 -5.93
CA LEU A 205 -20.49 2.28 -5.31
C LEU A 205 -21.36 2.10 -4.06
N SER A 206 -21.45 3.14 -3.21
CA SER A 206 -22.23 3.12 -1.96
C SER A 206 -23.71 2.89 -2.22
N ALA A 207 -24.25 3.46 -3.30
CA ALA A 207 -25.62 3.21 -3.73
C ALA A 207 -25.91 1.74 -4.08
N GLN A 208 -24.89 0.97 -4.48
CA GLN A 208 -25.03 -0.47 -4.76
C GLN A 208 -25.03 -1.32 -3.48
N VAL A 209 -24.42 -0.80 -2.41
CA VAL A 209 -24.24 -1.44 -1.09
C VAL A 209 -25.26 -0.88 -0.10
N THR A 210 -26.52 -1.26 -0.30
CA THR A 210 -27.64 -0.85 0.58
C THR A 210 -27.65 -1.64 1.87
N ASP A 211 -28.16 -1.03 2.95
CA ASP A 211 -28.38 -1.69 4.25
C ASP A 211 -29.18 -2.99 4.14
N ALA A 212 -30.17 -3.06 3.24
CA ALA A 212 -30.96 -4.27 3.01
C ALA A 212 -30.11 -5.44 2.50
N LYS A 213 -29.26 -5.20 1.48
CA LYS A 213 -28.32 -6.20 0.95
C LYS A 213 -27.25 -6.59 1.98
N LEU A 214 -26.75 -5.63 2.75
CA LEU A 214 -25.81 -5.92 3.83
C LEU A 214 -26.47 -6.81 4.88
N LYS A 215 -27.71 -6.49 5.29
CA LYS A 215 -28.43 -7.31 6.25
C LYS A 215 -28.73 -8.71 5.70
N GLU A 216 -29.11 -8.83 4.44
CA GLU A 216 -29.30 -10.13 3.78
C GLU A 216 -28.01 -10.97 3.78
N ALA A 217 -26.87 -10.36 3.44
CA ALA A 217 -25.57 -11.02 3.45
C ALA A 217 -25.14 -11.43 4.87
N TYR A 218 -25.40 -10.58 5.87
CA TYR A 218 -25.17 -10.88 7.28
C TYR A 218 -26.04 -12.06 7.74
N ASP A 219 -27.35 -12.02 7.47
CA ASP A 219 -28.29 -13.07 7.86
C ASP A 219 -27.93 -14.41 7.20
N ALA A 220 -27.48 -14.39 5.94
CA ALA A 220 -26.99 -15.57 5.22
C ALA A 220 -25.71 -16.15 5.85
N ALA A 221 -24.75 -15.31 6.25
CA ALA A 221 -23.53 -15.74 6.92
C ALA A 221 -23.84 -16.38 8.29
N ILE A 222 -24.73 -15.76 9.08
CA ILE A 222 -25.20 -16.34 10.35
C ILE A 222 -25.91 -17.69 10.11
N ALA A 223 -26.76 -17.79 9.10
CA ALA A 223 -27.45 -19.03 8.76
C ALA A 223 -26.50 -20.16 8.31
N ALA A 224 -25.39 -19.81 7.65
CA ALA A 224 -24.37 -20.76 7.21
C ALA A 224 -23.55 -21.36 8.37
N LYS A 225 -23.55 -20.73 9.55
CA LYS A 225 -22.83 -21.18 10.76
C LYS A 225 -21.35 -21.48 10.52
N ASN A 226 -20.71 -20.72 9.63
CA ASN A 226 -19.30 -20.86 9.25
C ASN A 226 -18.33 -20.14 10.21
N GLY A 227 -18.86 -19.48 11.25
CA GLY A 227 -18.08 -18.71 12.23
C GLY A 227 -18.02 -17.21 11.94
N ASP A 228 -18.60 -16.73 10.85
CA ASP A 228 -18.64 -15.29 10.54
C ASP A 228 -19.36 -14.53 11.66
N PHE A 229 -18.79 -13.38 12.03
CA PHE A 229 -19.27 -12.51 13.11
C PHE A 229 -19.28 -13.17 14.50
N VAL A 230 -18.73 -14.38 14.66
CA VAL A 230 -18.64 -15.06 15.95
C VAL A 230 -17.34 -14.66 16.64
N LYS A 231 -17.46 -14.23 17.89
CA LYS A 231 -16.33 -14.10 18.82
C LYS A 231 -16.41 -15.19 19.86
N ALA A 232 -15.27 -15.73 20.25
CA ALA A 232 -15.18 -16.73 21.30
C ALA A 232 -14.01 -16.47 22.25
N SER A 233 -14.24 -16.74 23.52
CA SER A 233 -13.17 -16.97 24.49
C SER A 233 -12.96 -18.47 24.59
N VAL A 234 -11.77 -18.94 24.21
CA VAL A 234 -11.43 -20.36 24.25
C VAL A 234 -10.17 -20.55 25.07
N ARG A 235 -10.14 -21.64 25.83
CA ARG A 235 -8.91 -22.14 26.43
C ARG A 235 -8.48 -23.38 25.67
N HIS A 236 -7.25 -23.43 25.18
CA HIS A 236 -6.74 -24.56 24.43
C HIS A 236 -5.33 -24.99 24.86
N ILE A 237 -5.00 -26.25 24.55
CA ILE A 237 -3.66 -26.82 24.66
C ILE A 237 -3.30 -27.38 23.30
N LEU A 238 -2.25 -26.83 22.67
CA LEU A 238 -1.69 -27.37 21.44
C LEU A 238 -0.61 -28.40 21.75
N ILE A 239 -0.78 -29.61 21.22
CA ILE A 239 0.25 -30.65 21.14
C ILE A 239 0.67 -30.78 19.67
N GLY A 240 1.76 -30.13 19.32
CA GLY A 240 2.38 -30.15 18.01
C GLY A 240 3.18 -31.40 17.70
N PHE A 241 3.70 -31.43 16.48
CA PHE A 241 4.57 -32.50 15.98
C PHE A 241 6.04 -32.30 16.37
N LYS A 242 6.34 -31.24 17.11
CA LYS A 242 7.67 -30.95 17.64
C LYS A 242 7.51 -30.38 19.03
N ASP A 243 8.19 -30.95 20.01
CA ASP A 243 8.08 -30.48 21.38
C ASP A 243 8.78 -29.12 21.59
N SER A 244 8.59 -28.54 22.78
CA SER A 244 9.19 -27.24 23.14
C SER A 244 10.72 -27.25 23.19
N ALA A 245 11.36 -28.43 23.25
CA ALA A 245 12.81 -28.59 23.16
C ALA A 245 13.29 -28.82 21.72
N GLY A 246 12.35 -28.85 20.76
CA GLY A 246 12.62 -29.02 19.35
C GLY A 246 12.76 -30.49 18.91
N LYS A 247 12.32 -31.45 19.72
CA LYS A 247 12.35 -32.86 19.35
C LYS A 247 11.10 -33.21 18.54
N GLU A 248 11.31 -33.86 17.39
CA GLU A 248 10.22 -34.36 16.54
C GLU A 248 9.36 -35.41 17.26
N ARG A 249 8.07 -35.39 16.97
CA ARG A 249 7.03 -36.26 17.51
C ARG A 249 6.13 -36.71 16.37
N SER A 250 5.88 -38.02 16.26
CA SER A 250 4.95 -38.54 15.27
C SER A 250 3.51 -38.10 15.54
N LYS A 251 2.67 -38.16 14.51
CA LYS A 251 1.25 -37.85 14.62
C LYS A 251 0.53 -38.73 15.65
N ASP A 252 0.90 -40.01 15.77
CA ASP A 252 0.28 -40.93 16.74
C ASP A 252 0.72 -40.63 18.18
N GLU A 253 1.99 -40.26 18.38
CA GLU A 253 2.50 -39.84 19.70
C GLU A 253 1.83 -38.54 20.16
N ALA A 254 1.71 -37.55 19.26
CA ALA A 254 1.02 -36.29 19.54
C ALA A 254 -0.45 -36.53 19.91
N LYS A 255 -1.14 -37.37 19.13
CA LYS A 255 -2.54 -37.75 19.39
C LYS A 255 -2.70 -38.44 20.74
N LYS A 256 -1.82 -39.39 21.07
CA LYS A 256 -1.86 -40.13 22.33
C LYS A 256 -1.67 -39.19 23.52
N LEU A 257 -0.73 -38.26 23.44
CA LEU A 257 -0.53 -37.25 24.48
C LEU A 257 -1.73 -36.32 24.61
N ALA A 258 -2.31 -35.88 23.48
CA ALA A 258 -3.51 -35.05 23.49
C ALA A 258 -4.72 -35.76 24.13
N LEU A 259 -4.89 -37.06 23.86
CA LEU A 259 -5.93 -37.89 24.50
C LEU A 259 -5.73 -38.03 26.01
N ASP A 260 -4.50 -38.22 26.47
CA ASP A 260 -4.17 -38.27 27.90
C ASP A 260 -4.53 -36.95 28.60
N ILE A 261 -4.11 -35.81 28.02
CA ILE A 261 -4.43 -34.48 28.54
C ILE A 261 -5.94 -34.22 28.54
N ALA A 262 -6.65 -34.58 27.47
CA ALA A 262 -8.11 -34.46 27.42
C ALA A 262 -8.80 -35.27 28.52
N ALA A 263 -8.31 -36.48 28.83
CA ALA A 263 -8.84 -37.30 29.92
C ALA A 263 -8.60 -36.66 31.30
N LYS A 264 -7.40 -36.12 31.54
CA LYS A 264 -7.05 -35.37 32.75
C LYS A 264 -7.97 -34.16 32.96
N LEU A 265 -8.19 -33.38 31.90
CA LEU A 265 -9.11 -32.24 31.93
C LEU A 265 -10.56 -32.66 32.21
N LYS A 266 -11.03 -33.76 31.61
CA LYS A 266 -12.37 -34.31 31.88
C LYS A 266 -12.52 -34.83 33.31
N ASN A 267 -11.43 -35.24 33.96
CA ASN A 267 -11.39 -35.64 35.36
C ASN A 267 -11.27 -34.46 36.34
N GLY A 268 -11.24 -33.22 35.84
CA GLY A 268 -11.26 -32.01 36.66
C GLY A 268 -9.90 -31.41 37.00
N GLU A 269 -8.81 -31.83 36.32
CA GLU A 269 -7.52 -31.15 36.46
C GLU A 269 -7.58 -29.71 35.95
N ASP A 270 -6.76 -28.83 36.54
CA ASP A 270 -6.74 -27.41 36.18
C ASP A 270 -6.22 -27.19 34.76
N PHE A 271 -7.06 -26.58 33.93
CA PHE A 271 -6.75 -26.36 32.52
C PHE A 271 -5.53 -25.45 32.35
N ALA A 272 -5.46 -24.35 33.10
CA ALA A 272 -4.38 -23.39 32.95
C ALA A 272 -3.02 -23.97 33.38
N ALA A 273 -2.98 -24.81 34.41
CA ALA A 273 -1.79 -25.53 34.83
C ALA A 273 -1.31 -26.52 33.76
N LEU A 274 -2.22 -27.32 33.20
CA LEU A 274 -1.89 -28.24 32.10
C LEU A 274 -1.47 -27.48 30.85
N ALA A 275 -2.11 -26.36 30.52
CA ALA A 275 -1.71 -25.52 29.39
C ALA A 275 -0.30 -24.96 29.59
N LYS A 276 0.03 -24.39 30.74
CA LYS A 276 1.40 -23.90 31.04
C LYS A 276 2.45 -24.99 30.90
N GLN A 277 2.11 -26.21 31.27
CA GLN A 277 3.03 -27.35 31.20
C GLN A 277 3.19 -27.89 29.79
N TYR A 278 2.08 -28.06 29.06
CA TYR A 278 2.04 -28.88 27.85
C TYR A 278 1.81 -28.11 26.56
N THR A 279 1.26 -26.90 26.59
CA THR A 279 0.96 -26.19 25.36
C THR A 279 2.24 -25.78 24.64
N GLU A 280 2.25 -26.09 23.35
CA GLU A 280 3.28 -25.73 22.38
C GLU A 280 2.86 -24.51 21.54
N ASP A 281 1.68 -23.93 21.82
CA ASP A 281 1.28 -22.64 21.27
C ASP A 281 1.97 -21.48 22.02
N PRO A 282 2.83 -20.68 21.36
CA PRO A 282 3.46 -19.52 21.98
C PRO A 282 2.46 -18.40 22.30
N GLY A 283 1.36 -18.28 21.56
CA GLY A 283 0.41 -17.18 21.70
C GLY A 283 -0.44 -17.23 22.98
N SER A 284 -0.66 -18.43 23.53
CA SER A 284 -1.51 -18.64 24.71
C SER A 284 -0.77 -19.23 25.91
N LYS A 285 0.51 -19.60 25.78
CA LYS A 285 1.25 -20.29 26.86
C LYS A 285 1.23 -19.53 28.19
N ASP A 286 1.49 -18.24 28.15
CA ASP A 286 1.58 -17.40 29.34
C ASP A 286 0.19 -17.05 29.92
N SER A 287 -0.87 -17.14 29.11
CA SER A 287 -2.27 -16.94 29.53
C SER A 287 -2.97 -18.23 29.98
N GLY A 288 -2.21 -19.33 30.11
CA GLY A 288 -2.77 -20.65 30.46
C GLY A 288 -3.69 -21.20 29.39
N GLY A 289 -3.33 -20.99 28.12
CA GLY A 289 -4.08 -21.48 26.95
C GLY A 289 -5.21 -20.56 26.50
N LEU A 290 -5.37 -19.36 27.07
CA LEU A 290 -6.54 -18.49 26.81
C LEU A 290 -6.33 -17.60 25.59
N TYR A 291 -7.28 -17.70 24.65
CA TYR A 291 -7.63 -16.64 23.72
C TYR A 291 -8.94 -16.02 24.17
N GLU A 292 -8.91 -14.74 24.52
CA GLU A 292 -10.06 -14.03 25.08
C GLU A 292 -10.75 -13.19 24.00
N ASN A 293 -12.05 -13.43 23.81
CA ASN A 293 -12.96 -12.65 22.96
C ASN A 293 -12.42 -12.35 21.55
N GLN A 294 -11.88 -13.37 20.88
CA GLN A 294 -11.28 -13.24 19.55
C GLN A 294 -12.29 -13.58 18.44
N PRO A 295 -12.21 -12.93 17.26
CA PRO A 295 -12.92 -13.37 16.07
C PRO A 295 -12.48 -14.79 15.69
N VAL A 296 -13.45 -15.69 15.50
CA VAL A 296 -13.12 -17.08 15.14
C VAL A 296 -12.80 -17.25 13.65
N THR A 297 -13.10 -16.24 12.82
CA THR A 297 -12.86 -16.19 11.38
C THR A 297 -11.38 -16.30 11.02
N ASP A 298 -10.50 -15.84 11.91
CA ASP A 298 -9.06 -15.81 11.70
C ASP A 298 -8.38 -17.13 12.11
N TRP A 299 -9.15 -18.10 12.63
CA TRP A 299 -8.65 -19.40 13.05
C TRP A 299 -8.70 -20.42 11.93
N THR A 300 -7.84 -21.45 12.06
CA THR A 300 -7.83 -22.57 11.11
C THR A 300 -9.19 -23.28 11.10
N GLU A 301 -9.60 -23.79 9.95
CA GLU A 301 -10.96 -24.29 9.73
C GLU A 301 -11.40 -25.31 10.77
N ALA A 302 -10.52 -26.26 11.13
CA ALA A 302 -10.83 -27.28 12.14
C ALA A 302 -10.96 -26.70 13.56
N PHE A 303 -10.10 -25.74 13.94
CA PHE A 303 -10.15 -25.09 15.24
C PHE A 303 -11.38 -24.18 15.35
N LYS A 304 -11.66 -23.38 14.31
CA LYS A 304 -12.86 -22.56 14.17
C LYS A 304 -14.13 -23.39 14.32
N LYS A 305 -14.24 -24.48 13.55
CA LYS A 305 -15.40 -25.39 13.60
C LYS A 305 -15.63 -25.91 15.02
N ALA A 306 -14.57 -26.38 15.68
CA ALA A 306 -14.68 -26.86 17.04
C ALA A 306 -15.10 -25.74 18.02
N ALA A 307 -14.66 -24.50 17.86
CA ALA A 307 -15.08 -23.40 18.73
C ALA A 307 -16.55 -22.99 18.51
N VAL A 308 -17.02 -23.09 17.27
CA VAL A 308 -18.41 -22.78 16.88
C VAL A 308 -19.37 -23.90 17.30
N GLU A 309 -18.96 -25.16 17.26
CA GLU A 309 -19.84 -26.31 17.53
C GLU A 309 -19.80 -26.80 18.98
N LEU A 310 -18.66 -26.68 19.67
CA LEU A 310 -18.52 -27.20 21.03
C LEU A 310 -19.48 -26.49 21.99
N GLU A 311 -20.10 -27.26 22.88
CA GLU A 311 -20.89 -26.73 23.98
C GLU A 311 -20.00 -25.94 24.95
N LEU A 312 -20.55 -24.87 25.53
CA LEU A 312 -19.84 -24.06 26.50
C LEU A 312 -19.35 -24.91 27.68
N ASN A 313 -18.11 -24.67 28.08
CA ASN A 313 -17.41 -25.31 29.18
C ASN A 313 -17.20 -26.83 29.06
N LYS A 314 -17.48 -27.45 27.91
CA LYS A 314 -17.09 -28.84 27.63
C LYS A 314 -15.65 -28.91 27.15
N ILE A 315 -14.98 -30.01 27.47
CA ILE A 315 -13.66 -30.35 26.94
C ILE A 315 -13.86 -31.10 25.61
N SER A 316 -13.24 -30.61 24.54
CA SER A 316 -13.29 -31.24 23.23
C SER A 316 -12.55 -32.59 23.21
N GLU A 317 -12.84 -33.40 22.20
CA GLU A 317 -11.85 -34.38 21.73
C GLU A 317 -10.66 -33.64 21.07
N PRO A 318 -9.49 -34.28 20.91
CA PRO A 318 -8.37 -33.69 20.19
C PRO A 318 -8.75 -33.28 18.76
N VAL A 319 -8.65 -31.98 18.47
CA VAL A 319 -8.94 -31.36 17.17
C VAL A 319 -7.64 -31.30 16.37
N GLU A 320 -7.59 -32.02 15.25
CA GLU A 320 -6.41 -32.03 14.37
C GLU A 320 -6.35 -30.77 13.49
N THR A 321 -5.17 -30.17 13.42
CA THR A 321 -4.82 -29.05 12.53
C THR A 321 -3.42 -29.29 11.95
N GLU A 322 -2.98 -28.45 11.02
CA GLU A 322 -1.60 -28.42 10.53
C GLU A 322 -0.56 -28.16 11.63
N TYR A 323 -0.96 -27.56 12.75
CA TYR A 323 -0.07 -27.30 13.89
C TYR A 323 0.06 -28.49 14.85
N GLY A 324 -0.84 -29.49 14.76
CA GLY A 324 -0.93 -30.60 15.71
C GLY A 324 -2.35 -30.83 16.22
N TYR A 325 -2.46 -31.34 17.44
CA TYR A 325 -3.73 -31.62 18.10
C TYR A 325 -4.04 -30.59 19.17
N HIS A 326 -5.24 -30.02 19.11
CA HIS A 326 -5.74 -29.07 20.10
C HIS A 326 -6.77 -29.73 21.01
N ILE A 327 -6.63 -29.54 22.32
CA ILE A 327 -7.72 -29.78 23.27
C ILE A 327 -8.28 -28.43 23.63
N MET A 328 -9.59 -28.23 23.50
CA MET A 328 -10.23 -26.93 23.68
C MET A 328 -11.38 -26.99 24.68
N ARG A 329 -11.59 -25.87 25.37
CA ARG A 329 -12.81 -25.53 26.09
C ARG A 329 -13.28 -24.15 25.64
N VAL A 330 -14.53 -24.05 25.18
CA VAL A 330 -15.14 -22.75 24.86
C VAL A 330 -15.72 -22.17 26.14
N GLU A 331 -15.15 -21.06 26.63
CA GLU A 331 -15.56 -20.41 27.88
C GLU A 331 -16.69 -19.41 27.63
N ALA A 332 -16.65 -18.69 26.50
CA ALA A 332 -17.70 -17.80 26.06
C ALA A 332 -17.80 -17.79 24.53
N ARG A 333 -19.01 -17.54 24.01
CA ARG A 333 -19.26 -17.36 22.58
C ARG A 333 -20.37 -16.34 22.39
N SER A 334 -20.14 -15.39 21.51
CA SER A 334 -21.13 -14.38 21.11
C SER A 334 -21.12 -14.19 19.60
N THR A 335 -22.24 -13.74 19.07
CA THR A 335 -22.36 -13.33 17.67
C THR A 335 -22.53 -11.82 17.68
N GLN A 336 -21.64 -11.12 17.00
CA GLN A 336 -21.76 -9.68 16.79
C GLN A 336 -23.03 -9.42 16.00
N THR A 337 -23.84 -8.49 16.48
CA THR A 337 -25.06 -8.02 15.83
C THR A 337 -24.76 -7.28 14.54
N PHE A 338 -25.73 -7.20 13.65
CA PHE A 338 -25.59 -6.43 12.41
C PHE A 338 -25.18 -4.98 12.67
N ASP A 339 -25.77 -4.32 13.67
CA ASP A 339 -25.48 -2.92 13.99
C ASP A 339 -24.03 -2.72 14.47
N GLU A 340 -23.46 -3.70 15.18
CA GLU A 340 -22.06 -3.64 15.64
C GLU A 340 -21.06 -3.75 14.48
N VAL A 341 -21.42 -4.42 13.38
CA VAL A 341 -20.52 -4.70 12.25
C VAL A 341 -20.88 -3.94 10.98
N LYS A 342 -21.97 -3.17 10.99
CA LYS A 342 -22.55 -2.58 9.78
C LYS A 342 -21.56 -1.76 8.98
N ASP A 343 -20.81 -0.89 9.63
CA ASP A 343 -19.88 0.04 8.96
C ASP A 343 -18.66 -0.68 8.39
N GLU A 344 -18.07 -1.58 9.16
CA GLU A 344 -16.97 -2.45 8.71
C GLU A 344 -17.42 -3.30 7.53
N PHE A 345 -18.57 -3.97 7.66
CA PHE A 345 -19.11 -4.82 6.62
C PHE A 345 -19.49 -4.04 5.36
N LYS A 346 -19.97 -2.80 5.51
CA LYS A 346 -20.18 -1.89 4.38
C LYS A 346 -18.88 -1.56 3.66
N ASN A 347 -17.81 -1.24 4.39
CA ASN A 347 -16.51 -0.94 3.80
C ASN A 347 -15.90 -2.13 3.05
N GLU A 348 -16.03 -3.34 3.60
CA GLU A 348 -15.63 -4.57 2.92
C GLU A 348 -16.45 -4.81 1.65
N ALA A 349 -17.77 -4.67 1.73
CA ALA A 349 -18.67 -4.84 0.60
C ALA A 349 -18.38 -3.79 -0.51
N MET A 350 -18.06 -2.55 -0.12
CA MET A 350 -17.63 -1.49 -1.03
C MET A 350 -16.31 -1.82 -1.73
N THR A 351 -15.32 -2.29 -0.97
CA THR A 351 -14.02 -2.71 -1.51
C THR A 351 -14.20 -3.87 -2.50
N LYS A 352 -15.03 -4.86 -2.14
CA LYS A 352 -15.36 -5.98 -3.01
C LYS A 352 -16.11 -5.54 -4.27
N ALA A 353 -17.07 -4.63 -4.14
CA ALA A 353 -17.82 -4.07 -5.27
C ALA A 353 -16.88 -3.33 -6.23
N TYR A 354 -15.98 -2.50 -5.70
CA TYR A 354 -14.97 -1.80 -6.49
C TYR A 354 -14.03 -2.75 -7.22
N ARG A 355 -13.47 -3.75 -6.52
CA ARG A 355 -12.61 -4.77 -7.13
C ARG A 355 -13.34 -5.51 -8.26
N THR A 356 -14.58 -5.94 -8.00
CA THR A 356 -15.42 -6.63 -8.98
C THR A 356 -15.65 -5.75 -10.21
N PHE A 357 -15.94 -4.47 -10.01
CA PHE A 357 -16.08 -3.50 -11.09
C PHE A 357 -14.80 -3.39 -11.93
N MET A 358 -13.64 -3.20 -11.29
CA MET A 358 -12.35 -3.05 -11.96
C MET A 358 -11.93 -4.30 -12.74
N GLU A 359 -12.19 -5.49 -12.19
CA GLU A 359 -11.77 -6.76 -12.80
C GLU A 359 -12.74 -7.29 -13.85
N GLN A 360 -14.05 -7.11 -13.66
CA GLN A 360 -15.07 -7.79 -14.46
C GLN A 360 -15.84 -6.85 -15.38
N GLU A 361 -16.04 -5.60 -14.99
CA GLU A 361 -16.86 -4.66 -15.76
C GLU A 361 -16.00 -3.71 -16.60
N LEU A 362 -15.04 -3.03 -15.96
CA LEU A 362 -14.21 -2.00 -16.58
C LEU A 362 -13.52 -2.45 -17.89
N PRO A 363 -12.96 -3.66 -18.01
CA PRO A 363 -12.30 -4.08 -19.25
C PRO A 363 -13.22 -4.05 -20.47
N GLY A 364 -14.52 -4.34 -20.30
CA GLY A 364 -15.52 -4.27 -21.37
C GLY A 364 -16.03 -2.86 -21.70
N LEU A 365 -15.61 -1.86 -20.90
CA LEU A 365 -15.93 -0.46 -21.09
C LEU A 365 -14.77 0.32 -21.73
N ILE A 366 -13.54 -0.18 -21.64
CA ILE A 366 -12.37 0.44 -22.26
C ILE A 366 -12.38 0.16 -23.77
N GLU A 367 -12.31 1.21 -24.58
CA GLU A 367 -12.29 1.12 -26.05
C GLU A 367 -10.86 1.22 -26.60
N LYS A 368 -10.03 2.08 -26.00
CA LYS A 368 -8.64 2.28 -26.38
C LYS A 368 -7.81 2.78 -25.21
N LEU A 369 -6.60 2.25 -25.04
CA LEU A 369 -5.53 2.81 -24.21
C LEU A 369 -4.37 3.23 -25.12
N ASP A 370 -3.90 4.46 -24.96
CA ASP A 370 -2.86 5.08 -25.79
C ASP A 370 -1.89 5.88 -24.91
N LEU A 371 -1.44 5.24 -23.81
CA LEU A 371 -0.47 5.85 -22.92
C LEU A 371 0.89 5.99 -23.63
N PRO A 372 1.52 7.18 -23.62
CA PRO A 372 2.87 7.34 -24.11
C PRO A 372 3.83 6.40 -23.38
N LYS A 373 4.42 5.44 -24.10
CA LYS A 373 5.45 4.56 -23.53
C LYS A 373 6.82 5.21 -23.71
N ALA A 374 7.55 5.38 -22.61
CA ALA A 374 9.00 5.56 -22.68
C ALA A 374 9.58 4.28 -23.31
N LYS A 375 10.13 4.39 -24.51
CA LYS A 375 10.83 3.28 -25.19
C LYS A 375 12.28 3.22 -24.74
#